data_AF-A0A0F9FMP2-F1
#
_entry.id   AF-A0A0F9FMP2-F1
#
_cell.length_a   1.000
_cell.length_b   1.000
_cell.length_c   1.000
_cell.angle_alpha   90.00
_cell.angle_beta   90.00
_cell.angle_gamma   90.00
#
_symmetry.space_group_name_H-M   'P 1'
#
loop_
_entity.id
_entity.type
_entity.pdbx_description
1 polymer ?
#
loop_
_entity_poly.entity_id
_entity_poly.type
_entity_poly.pdbx_seq_one_letter_code
_entity_poly.pdbx_strand_id
1 'polypeptide(L)'
;SAGEENNHQDLMMAGGAALEGLTNLSALSENSFFLLALPLRINGTDAGIGRAVALVGNRTSFSLIDLSPLSNQGTRKITPPFDRLEPVMEKSTIMRRLKIDPFHMDNEFVDIAMYLTFNSHLGTHIETAYYAPLKGGMPSECLMDVSELPLEKCMGEAVLLRIPKMPGTLITAQDLKKVGTNIQRDDIVLIRTDYSDWHYGRRDFYDRTPGLSQDAADWLVEKKIKLVGIDTASIETQQPSRGSGPSGECHHTLYRAGIPIVENLCNLGQIYQERFFFAGLPPKVKGLEASPIRAIAIEWEE
;
A
#
# COMPACT_ATOMS: atom_id res chain seq x y z
N SER A 1 9.21 17.92 44.88
CA SER A 1 8.05 17.05 45.11
C SER A 1 7.67 16.43 43.77
N ALA A 2 7.51 15.12 43.75
CA ALA A 2 7.22 14.28 42.59
C ALA A 2 6.03 14.78 41.77
N GLY A 3 6.25 15.07 40.49
CA GLY A 3 5.19 15.58 39.60
C GLY A 3 5.45 15.44 38.09
N GLU A 4 6.57 14.84 37.68
CA GLU A 4 6.79 14.41 36.28
C GLU A 4 6.63 12.89 36.16
N GLU A 5 5.66 12.32 36.89
CA GLU A 5 5.28 10.92 36.70
C GLU A 5 4.50 10.78 35.38
N ASN A 6 5.21 10.27 34.38
CA ASN A 6 4.72 9.30 33.39
C ASN A 6 3.47 9.64 32.55
N ASN A 7 3.36 10.87 32.04
CA ASN A 7 2.33 11.28 31.06
C ASN A 7 2.11 10.28 29.91
N HIS A 8 3.16 9.62 29.42
CA HIS A 8 3.03 8.60 28.35
C HIS A 8 2.33 7.34 28.88
N GLN A 9 2.75 6.82 30.03
CA GLN A 9 2.12 5.65 30.64
C GLN A 9 0.66 5.95 31.01
N ASP A 10 0.39 7.12 31.59
CA ASP A 10 -0.97 7.52 31.97
C ASP A 10 -1.90 7.64 30.75
N LEU A 11 -1.39 8.20 29.64
CA LEU A 11 -2.13 8.29 28.38
C LEU A 11 -2.47 6.90 27.82
N MET A 12 -1.50 5.98 27.84
CA MET A 12 -1.70 4.60 27.37
C MET A 12 -2.65 3.82 28.29
N MET A 13 -2.53 3.99 29.62
CA MET A 13 -3.43 3.37 30.60
C MET A 13 -4.87 3.90 30.51
N ALA A 14 -5.05 5.14 30.05
CA ALA A 14 -6.36 5.71 29.72
C ALA A 14 -6.92 5.24 28.36
N GLY A 15 -6.22 4.37 27.63
CA GLY A 15 -6.61 3.90 26.30
C GLY A 15 -6.33 4.89 25.17
N GLY A 16 -5.52 5.91 25.43
CA GLY A 16 -5.03 6.82 24.42
C GLY A 16 -4.02 6.16 23.47
N ALA A 17 -3.84 6.76 22.30
CA ALA A 17 -2.79 6.40 21.35
C ALA A 17 -1.91 7.62 21.09
N ALA A 18 -0.59 7.42 21.06
CA ALA A 18 0.37 8.46 20.76
C ALA A 18 0.80 8.42 19.28
N LEU A 19 0.85 9.60 18.64
CA LEU A 19 1.54 9.80 17.37
C LEU A 19 2.72 10.72 17.62
N GLU A 20 3.92 10.16 17.54
CA GLU A 20 5.16 10.85 17.88
C GLU A 20 5.96 11.23 16.64
N GLY A 21 6.82 12.25 16.76
CA GLY A 21 7.70 12.68 15.68
C GLY A 21 6.99 13.36 14.51
N LEU A 22 5.79 13.92 14.72
CA LEU A 22 5.10 14.71 13.71
C LEU A 22 5.93 15.94 13.30
N THR A 23 5.91 16.24 12.02
CA THR A 23 6.59 17.39 11.40
C THR A 23 5.58 18.24 10.65
N ASN A 24 6.00 19.42 10.16
CA ASN A 24 5.20 20.29 9.30
C ASN A 24 3.88 20.80 9.94
N LEU A 25 3.79 20.81 11.27
CA LEU A 25 2.60 21.28 12.00
C LEU A 25 2.26 22.74 11.71
N SER A 26 3.24 23.59 11.38
CA SER A 26 3.03 24.99 11.01
C SER A 26 2.25 25.18 9.70
N ALA A 27 2.12 24.14 8.87
CA ALA A 27 1.34 24.19 7.64
C ALA A 27 -0.16 23.97 7.87
N LEU A 28 -0.57 23.61 9.10
CA LEU A 28 -1.97 23.50 9.48
C LEU A 28 -2.55 24.91 9.67
N SER A 29 -3.40 25.32 8.73
CA SER A 29 -4.05 26.63 8.74
C SER A 29 -5.29 26.70 9.63
N GLU A 30 -5.81 25.54 10.07
CA GLU A 30 -7.04 25.42 10.85
C GLU A 30 -6.76 24.67 12.16
N ASN A 31 -7.50 25.04 13.22
CA ASN A 31 -7.40 24.37 14.53
C ASN A 31 -8.12 23.02 14.59
N SER A 32 -8.78 22.63 13.51
CA SER A 32 -9.49 21.36 13.37
C SER A 32 -9.27 20.80 11.98
N PHE A 33 -8.98 19.50 11.90
CA PHE A 33 -8.75 18.79 10.64
C PHE A 33 -9.02 17.30 10.86
N PHE A 34 -9.19 16.55 9.77
CA PHE A 34 -9.30 15.10 9.84
C PHE A 34 -7.90 14.48 9.70
N LEU A 35 -7.54 13.53 10.57
CA LEU A 35 -6.20 12.94 10.62
C LEU A 35 -6.23 11.47 10.20
N LEU A 36 -5.39 11.10 9.22
CA LEU A 36 -5.14 9.72 8.82
C LEU A 36 -3.69 9.35 9.15
N ALA A 37 -3.46 8.31 9.96
CA ALA A 37 -2.09 7.84 10.29
C ALA A 37 -1.81 6.37 9.92
N LEU A 38 -2.85 5.54 9.91
CA LEU A 38 -2.88 4.18 9.34
C LEU A 38 -1.61 3.32 9.61
N PRO A 39 -1.17 3.14 10.87
CA PRO A 39 0.02 2.34 11.17
C PRO A 39 -0.19 0.87 10.78
N LEU A 40 0.92 0.19 10.46
CA LEU A 40 0.89 -1.24 10.16
C LEU A 40 0.32 -2.05 11.33
N ARG A 41 -0.59 -2.97 11.01
CA ARG A 41 -1.19 -3.87 11.99
C ARG A 41 -0.32 -5.11 12.17
N ILE A 42 0.60 -5.05 13.13
CA ILE A 42 1.49 -6.18 13.44
C ILE A 42 1.05 -6.78 14.77
N ASN A 43 0.78 -8.08 14.79
CA ASN A 43 0.36 -8.75 16.01
C ASN A 43 1.54 -8.87 16.99
N GLY A 44 1.29 -8.62 18.27
CA GLY A 44 2.31 -8.71 19.32
C GLY A 44 3.27 -7.51 19.41
N THR A 45 2.98 -6.41 18.70
CA THR A 45 3.70 -5.14 18.86
C THR A 45 2.78 -4.10 19.49
N ASP A 46 3.36 -3.19 20.26
CA ASP A 46 2.71 -2.05 20.94
C ASP A 46 2.91 -0.72 20.20
N ALA A 47 3.78 -0.70 19.19
CA ALA A 47 4.00 0.40 18.26
C ALA A 47 4.02 -0.08 16.80
N GLY A 48 3.90 0.84 15.85
CA GLY A 48 3.93 0.55 14.42
C GLY A 48 4.35 1.74 13.57
N ILE A 49 5.02 1.47 12.45
CA ILE A 49 5.36 2.49 11.45
C ILE A 49 4.09 2.91 10.70
N GLY A 50 3.95 4.20 10.44
CA GLY A 50 2.83 4.78 9.69
C GLY A 50 3.21 6.09 9.01
N ARG A 51 2.25 6.68 8.30
CA ARG A 51 2.37 8.00 7.69
C ARG A 51 1.15 8.83 8.06
N ALA A 52 1.36 9.83 8.91
CA ALA A 52 0.36 10.80 9.33
C ALA A 52 0.14 11.88 8.27
N VAL A 53 -1.12 12.09 7.91
CA VAL A 53 -1.60 13.07 6.94
C VAL A 53 -2.83 13.77 7.50
N ALA A 54 -2.81 15.10 7.52
CA ALA A 54 -3.98 15.91 7.84
C ALA A 54 -4.74 16.29 6.55
N LEU A 55 -6.06 16.13 6.60
CA LEU A 55 -7.02 16.61 5.62
C LEU A 55 -7.63 17.89 6.20
N VAL A 56 -7.18 19.04 5.69
CA VAL A 56 -7.62 20.38 6.13
C VAL A 56 -8.69 20.90 5.17
N GLY A 57 -9.89 21.16 5.67
CA GLY A 57 -11.07 21.51 4.87
C GLY A 57 -12.29 20.66 5.23
N ASN A 58 -13.11 20.32 4.24
CA ASN A 58 -14.32 19.51 4.41
C ASN A 58 -14.25 18.19 3.63
N ARG A 59 -15.23 17.29 3.82
CA ARG A 59 -15.26 15.94 3.21
C ARG A 59 -15.15 15.94 1.68
N THR A 60 -15.65 16.98 1.01
CA THR A 60 -15.69 17.08 -0.45
C THR A 60 -14.59 17.95 -1.05
N SER A 61 -13.89 18.72 -0.21
CA SER A 61 -12.83 19.64 -0.63
C SER A 61 -11.87 19.87 0.54
N PHE A 62 -10.67 19.31 0.41
CA PHE A 62 -9.63 19.37 1.43
C PHE A 62 -8.25 19.52 0.79
N SER A 63 -7.31 20.05 1.57
CA SER A 63 -5.87 20.02 1.27
C SER A 63 -5.20 18.92 2.10
N LEU A 64 -4.14 18.31 1.53
CA LEU A 64 -3.38 17.26 2.17
C LEU A 64 -2.09 17.83 2.75
N ILE A 65 -1.91 17.72 4.06
CA ILE A 65 -0.68 18.10 4.75
C ILE A 65 -0.01 16.83 5.27
N ASP A 66 1.13 16.47 4.68
CA ASP A 66 1.98 15.39 5.18
C ASP A 66 2.64 15.84 6.49
N LEU A 67 2.31 15.15 7.58
CA LEU A 67 2.86 15.42 8.91
C LEU A 67 4.01 14.46 9.25
N SER A 68 4.44 13.62 8.30
CA SER A 68 5.45 12.59 8.56
C SER A 68 6.85 13.02 8.11
N PRO A 69 7.88 12.76 8.93
CA PRO A 69 9.25 12.96 8.50
C PRO A 69 9.62 11.97 7.38
N LEU A 70 10.62 12.32 6.57
CA LEU A 70 11.26 11.34 5.71
C LEU A 70 12.05 10.36 6.59
N SER A 71 11.62 9.10 6.64
CA SER A 71 12.33 8.06 7.38
C SER A 71 13.64 7.75 6.66
N ASN A 72 14.77 7.86 7.38
CA ASN A 72 16.17 7.64 6.94
C ASN A 72 17.06 8.87 6.61
N GLN A 73 16.70 10.09 7.05
CA GLN A 73 17.59 11.26 6.98
C GLN A 73 18.89 11.03 7.80
N GLY A 74 19.89 10.41 7.20
CA GLY A 74 21.16 10.05 7.86
C GLY A 74 21.81 8.79 7.30
N THR A 75 21.04 7.89 6.68
CA THR A 75 21.64 6.80 5.89
C THR A 75 22.03 7.38 4.54
N ARG A 76 23.30 7.23 4.13
CA ARG A 76 23.79 7.58 2.78
C ARG A 76 22.73 7.19 1.75
N LYS A 77 22.48 8.03 0.73
CA LYS A 77 21.78 7.60 -0.50
C LYS A 77 22.28 6.20 -0.83
N ILE A 78 21.46 5.18 -0.58
CA ILE A 78 21.63 3.90 -1.24
C ILE A 78 21.04 4.18 -2.61
N THR A 79 21.78 4.95 -3.42
CA THR A 79 21.60 4.90 -4.86
C THR A 79 21.88 3.45 -5.19
N PRO A 80 20.90 2.66 -5.65
CA PRO A 80 21.22 1.34 -6.16
C PRO A 80 22.32 1.57 -7.20
N PRO A 81 23.51 0.96 -7.08
CA PRO A 81 24.49 1.11 -8.12
C PRO A 81 23.84 0.56 -9.39
N PHE A 82 23.49 1.46 -10.31
CA PHE A 82 22.83 1.15 -11.58
C PHE A 82 23.59 0.06 -12.35
N ASP A 83 24.87 -0.13 -12.05
CA ASP A 83 25.76 -1.02 -12.77
C ASP A 83 25.84 -2.46 -12.24
N ARG A 84 25.27 -2.80 -11.08
CA ARG A 84 25.32 -4.19 -10.57
C ARG A 84 24.53 -4.38 -9.26
N LEU A 85 23.21 -4.41 -9.36
CA LEU A 85 22.47 -5.36 -8.51
C LEU A 85 22.26 -6.58 -9.39
N GLU A 86 23.26 -7.45 -9.47
CA GLU A 86 22.93 -8.84 -9.78
C GLU A 86 21.96 -9.27 -8.68
N PRO A 87 20.74 -9.71 -9.01
CA PRO A 87 19.83 -10.20 -8.00
C PRO A 87 20.58 -11.31 -7.26
N VAL A 88 20.91 -11.09 -5.99
CA VAL A 88 21.37 -12.15 -5.11
C VAL A 88 20.15 -13.03 -4.88
N MET A 89 19.88 -13.87 -5.88
CA MET A 89 18.93 -14.96 -5.82
C MET A 89 19.55 -15.99 -4.89
N GLU A 90 19.48 -15.72 -3.59
CA GLU A 90 19.66 -16.76 -2.61
C GLU A 90 18.56 -17.79 -2.91
N LYS A 91 18.96 -18.92 -3.53
CA LYS A 91 18.05 -19.98 -4.02
C LYS A 91 17.27 -20.69 -2.89
N SER A 92 17.28 -20.17 -1.67
CA SER A 92 16.53 -20.68 -0.54
C SER A 92 15.24 -19.86 -0.33
N THR A 93 14.17 -20.29 -1.00
CA THR A 93 12.77 -20.02 -0.65
C THR A 93 12.43 -18.55 -0.34
N ILE A 94 12.18 -17.75 -1.38
CA ILE A 94 11.56 -16.41 -1.28
C ILE A 94 10.15 -16.60 -0.69
N MET A 95 10.07 -16.63 0.64
CA MET A 95 8.81 -16.53 1.37
C MET A 95 8.67 -15.06 1.74
N ARG A 96 7.52 -14.45 1.46
CA ARG A 96 7.12 -13.14 2.02
C ARG A 96 7.12 -13.26 3.56
N ARG A 97 8.27 -13.01 4.19
CA ARG A 97 8.51 -13.25 5.63
C ARG A 97 8.42 -11.94 6.39
N LEU A 98 7.89 -12.03 7.60
CA LEU A 98 8.02 -11.05 8.66
C LEU A 98 8.83 -11.71 9.79
N LYS A 99 9.88 -11.03 10.24
CA LYS A 99 10.66 -11.39 11.42
C LYS A 99 10.58 -10.24 12.42
N ILE A 100 10.35 -10.58 13.68
CA ILE A 100 10.27 -9.66 14.80
C ILE A 100 11.33 -10.11 15.80
N ASP A 101 12.31 -9.25 16.08
CA ASP A 101 13.38 -9.54 17.04
C ASP A 101 13.36 -8.50 18.17
N PRO A 102 13.04 -8.88 19.43
CA PRO A 102 13.11 -7.97 20.56
C PRO A 102 14.56 -7.63 20.94
N PHE A 103 14.79 -6.42 21.43
CA PHE A 103 16.06 -5.97 22.00
C PHE A 103 15.82 -5.03 23.18
N HIS A 104 16.76 -4.97 24.11
CA HIS A 104 16.69 -4.02 25.24
C HIS A 104 17.31 -2.70 24.83
N MET A 105 16.69 -1.60 25.21
CA MET A 105 17.27 -0.27 25.03
C MET A 105 18.08 0.10 26.28
N ASP A 106 19.30 0.60 26.08
CA ASP A 106 20.14 1.08 27.18
C ASP A 106 19.68 2.47 27.65
N ASN A 107 18.50 2.55 28.28
CA ASN A 107 17.99 3.78 28.88
C ASN A 107 17.07 3.51 30.09
N GLU A 108 17.01 4.47 31.03
CA GLU A 108 16.37 4.32 32.35
C GLU A 108 14.83 4.22 32.30
N PHE A 109 14.19 4.26 31.12
CA PHE A 109 12.74 4.46 30.99
C PHE A 109 12.00 3.53 29.99
N VAL A 110 12.67 2.62 29.26
CA VAL A 110 12.00 1.66 28.33
C VAL A 110 12.71 0.30 28.31
N ASP A 111 12.02 -0.77 28.68
CA ASP A 111 12.66 -2.10 28.86
C ASP A 111 12.87 -2.90 27.56
N ILE A 112 12.03 -2.77 26.51
CA ILE A 112 12.17 -3.58 25.28
C ILE A 112 11.67 -2.82 24.04
N ALA A 113 12.42 -2.89 22.94
CA ALA A 113 12.03 -2.46 21.59
C ALA A 113 12.12 -3.62 20.59
N MET A 114 11.58 -3.45 19.37
CA MET A 114 11.47 -4.53 18.37
C MET A 114 12.15 -4.14 17.04
N TYR A 115 12.99 -5.01 16.49
CA TYR A 115 13.38 -4.96 15.08
C TYR A 115 12.33 -5.65 14.22
N LEU A 116 11.92 -4.99 13.13
CA LEU A 116 11.04 -5.55 12.12
C LEU A 116 11.82 -5.77 10.83
N THR A 117 11.91 -7.01 10.37
CA THR A 117 12.44 -7.35 9.05
C THR A 117 11.33 -7.96 8.22
N PHE A 118 10.95 -7.30 7.12
CA PHE A 118 9.94 -7.81 6.22
C PHE A 118 10.28 -7.55 4.76
N ASN A 119 9.67 -8.35 3.88
CA ASN A 119 9.65 -8.07 2.46
C ASN A 119 8.71 -6.89 2.16
N SER A 120 9.11 -5.99 1.27
CA SER A 120 8.36 -4.80 0.83
C SER A 120 6.95 -5.12 0.29
N HIS A 121 6.74 -6.32 -0.26
CA HIS A 121 5.46 -6.84 -0.75
C HIS A 121 4.73 -7.72 0.28
N LEU A 122 5.03 -7.56 1.57
CA LEU A 122 4.38 -8.33 2.65
C LEU A 122 2.89 -7.93 2.79
N GLY A 123 2.01 -8.92 2.69
CA GLY A 123 0.57 -8.75 2.91
C GLY A 123 -0.05 -7.74 1.94
N THR A 124 -1.04 -6.99 2.42
CA THR A 124 -1.59 -5.84 1.68
C THR A 124 -0.51 -4.77 1.57
N HIS A 125 -0.10 -4.44 0.35
CA HIS A 125 0.99 -3.51 0.09
C HIS A 125 0.67 -2.65 -1.13
N ILE A 126 1.32 -1.48 -1.19
CA ILE A 126 1.35 -0.61 -2.36
C ILE A 126 2.72 -0.70 -3.01
N GLU A 127 2.76 -0.65 -4.34
CA GLU A 127 3.99 -0.73 -5.12
C GLU A 127 4.05 0.31 -6.25
N THR A 128 5.27 0.67 -6.59
CA THR A 128 5.64 1.68 -7.58
C THR A 128 6.75 1.17 -8.51
N ALA A 129 7.05 1.94 -9.55
CA ALA A 129 7.96 1.52 -10.61
C ALA A 129 9.45 1.46 -10.23
N TYR A 130 9.85 1.75 -8.98
CA TYR A 130 11.25 2.03 -8.58
C TYR A 130 12.27 0.97 -9.01
N TYR A 131 11.96 -0.31 -8.82
CA TYR A 131 12.85 -1.43 -9.15
C TYR A 131 12.12 -2.51 -9.95
N ALA A 132 11.26 -2.13 -10.89
CA ALA A 132 10.64 -3.12 -11.77
C ALA A 132 11.72 -3.71 -12.70
N PRO A 133 12.07 -5.02 -12.60
CA PRO A 133 13.10 -5.62 -13.44
C PRO A 133 12.57 -5.78 -14.86
N LEU A 134 12.66 -4.70 -15.65
CA LEU A 134 12.09 -4.64 -16.99
C LEU A 134 13.11 -5.08 -18.03
N LYS A 135 12.71 -6.01 -18.93
CA LYS A 135 13.39 -6.14 -20.22
C LYS A 135 13.26 -4.80 -20.97
N GLY A 136 14.37 -4.06 -21.06
CA GLY A 136 14.43 -2.74 -21.68
C GLY A 136 14.40 -1.55 -20.70
N GLY A 137 14.29 -1.79 -19.39
CA GLY A 137 14.23 -0.75 -18.37
C GLY A 137 12.88 -0.02 -18.31
N MET A 138 12.59 0.58 -17.16
CA MET A 138 11.53 1.58 -17.02
C MET A 138 12.14 2.96 -17.35
N PRO A 139 11.46 3.83 -18.12
CA PRO A 139 11.94 5.19 -18.32
C PRO A 139 12.17 5.87 -16.96
N SER A 140 13.29 6.56 -16.81
CA SER A 140 13.70 7.19 -15.56
C SER A 140 12.65 8.16 -14.99
N GLU A 141 11.86 8.78 -15.85
CA GLU A 141 10.74 9.67 -15.50
C GLU A 141 9.54 8.95 -14.89
N CYS A 142 9.43 7.63 -15.07
CA CYS A 142 8.41 6.79 -14.45
C CYS A 142 8.88 6.22 -13.10
N LEU A 143 10.20 6.19 -12.84
CA LEU A 143 10.77 5.65 -11.61
C LEU A 143 10.46 6.56 -10.43
N MET A 144 9.95 5.97 -9.36
CA MET A 144 9.57 6.67 -8.15
C MET A 144 9.56 5.68 -6.99
N ASP A 145 10.24 5.98 -5.90
CA ASP A 145 10.14 5.19 -4.67
C ASP A 145 8.88 5.57 -3.85
N VAL A 146 8.52 4.76 -2.86
CA VAL A 146 7.31 5.02 -2.03
C VAL A 146 7.36 6.34 -1.26
N SER A 147 8.55 6.91 -0.99
CA SER A 147 8.66 8.21 -0.32
C SER A 147 8.33 9.39 -1.24
N GLU A 148 8.49 9.18 -2.55
CA GLU A 148 8.22 10.15 -3.60
C GLU A 148 6.78 10.03 -4.15
N LEU A 149 6.05 8.97 -3.78
CA LEU A 149 4.65 8.76 -4.17
C LEU A 149 3.74 9.89 -3.64
N PRO A 150 3.07 10.66 -4.53
CA PRO A 150 2.15 11.72 -4.13
C PRO A 150 1.00 11.18 -3.29
N LEU A 151 0.63 11.90 -2.23
CA LEU A 151 -0.44 11.49 -1.32
C LEU A 151 -1.78 11.35 -2.04
N GLU A 152 -2.02 12.19 -3.03
CA GLU A 152 -3.22 12.17 -3.87
C GLU A 152 -3.40 10.86 -4.61
N LYS A 153 -2.32 10.10 -4.87
CA LYS A 153 -2.41 8.76 -5.46
C LYS A 153 -2.70 7.67 -4.43
N CYS A 154 -2.37 7.90 -3.15
CA CYS A 154 -2.54 6.93 -2.06
C CYS A 154 -3.93 6.98 -1.41
N MET A 155 -4.71 8.02 -1.67
CA MET A 155 -6.04 8.21 -1.09
C MET A 155 -6.97 9.03 -1.98
N GLY A 156 -8.27 8.90 -1.73
CA GLY A 156 -9.31 9.67 -2.42
C GLY A 156 -10.52 8.83 -2.77
N GLU A 157 -11.37 9.40 -3.61
CA GLU A 157 -12.54 8.72 -4.16
C GLU A 157 -12.17 7.43 -4.88
N ALA A 158 -12.89 6.37 -4.55
CA ALA A 158 -12.68 5.04 -5.05
C ALA A 158 -13.98 4.39 -5.53
N VAL A 159 -13.84 3.49 -6.50
CA VAL A 159 -14.92 2.64 -7.03
C VAL A 159 -14.52 1.18 -6.86
N LEU A 160 -15.47 0.35 -6.44
CA LEU A 160 -15.27 -1.09 -6.31
C LEU A 160 -15.90 -1.85 -7.48
N LEU A 161 -15.07 -2.51 -8.28
CA LEU A 161 -15.51 -3.39 -9.37
C LEU A 161 -15.62 -4.82 -8.87
N ARG A 162 -16.85 -5.33 -8.79
CA ARG A 162 -17.14 -6.70 -8.35
C ARG A 162 -17.15 -7.64 -9.54
N ILE A 163 -16.11 -8.45 -9.66
CA ILE A 163 -15.89 -9.35 -10.80
C ILE A 163 -15.46 -10.72 -10.24
N PRO A 164 -16.39 -11.54 -9.71
CA PRO A 164 -16.05 -12.86 -9.18
C PRO A 164 -15.34 -13.72 -10.22
N LYS A 165 -14.23 -14.36 -9.83
CA LYS A 165 -13.39 -15.15 -10.76
C LYS A 165 -12.98 -16.48 -10.15
N MET A 166 -12.87 -17.48 -11.03
CA MET A 166 -12.32 -18.79 -10.66
C MET A 166 -10.78 -18.74 -10.61
N PRO A 167 -10.14 -19.59 -9.81
CA PRO A 167 -8.68 -19.66 -9.72
C PRO A 167 -7.96 -19.80 -11.08
N GLY A 168 -7.04 -18.89 -11.37
CA GLY A 168 -6.20 -18.86 -12.57
C GLY A 168 -6.93 -18.38 -13.83
N THR A 169 -7.94 -17.52 -13.67
CA THR A 169 -8.69 -16.92 -14.78
C THR A 169 -8.39 -15.43 -14.95
N LEU A 170 -8.44 -14.96 -16.19
CA LEU A 170 -8.19 -13.56 -16.52
C LEU A 170 -9.41 -12.67 -16.29
N ILE A 171 -9.16 -11.45 -15.85
CA ILE A 171 -10.09 -10.32 -15.80
C ILE A 171 -9.83 -9.50 -17.06
N THR A 172 -10.81 -9.47 -17.96
CA THR A 172 -10.68 -8.84 -19.29
C THR A 172 -11.17 -7.41 -19.32
N ALA A 173 -10.82 -6.64 -20.35
CA ALA A 173 -11.41 -5.31 -20.55
C ALA A 173 -12.93 -5.37 -20.66
N GLN A 174 -13.48 -6.46 -21.22
CA GLN A 174 -14.92 -6.66 -21.31
C GLN A 174 -15.56 -6.84 -19.91
N ASP A 175 -14.89 -7.55 -19.01
CA ASP A 175 -15.36 -7.70 -17.64
C ASP A 175 -15.39 -6.34 -16.91
N LEU A 176 -14.31 -5.56 -17.06
CA LEU A 176 -14.22 -4.22 -16.47
C LEU A 176 -15.28 -3.26 -17.03
N LYS A 177 -15.49 -3.25 -18.36
CA LYS A 177 -16.49 -2.39 -19.04
C LYS A 177 -17.92 -2.68 -18.59
N LYS A 178 -18.25 -3.91 -18.22
CA LYS A 178 -19.60 -4.29 -17.76
C LYS A 178 -19.98 -3.65 -16.43
N VAL A 179 -19.02 -3.45 -15.53
CA VAL A 179 -19.28 -2.99 -14.15
C VAL A 179 -18.69 -1.61 -13.84
N GLY A 180 -17.70 -1.15 -14.60
CA GLY A 180 -16.99 0.11 -14.38
C GLY A 180 -17.61 1.31 -15.10
N THR A 181 -18.94 1.40 -15.14
CA THR A 181 -19.66 2.48 -15.85
C THR A 181 -19.57 3.84 -15.15
N ASN A 182 -19.35 3.86 -13.84
CA ASN A 182 -19.27 5.06 -13.00
C ASN A 182 -17.83 5.51 -12.68
N ILE A 183 -16.80 4.88 -13.28
CA ILE A 183 -15.40 5.27 -13.11
C ILE A 183 -15.18 6.65 -13.75
N GLN A 184 -14.60 7.55 -12.96
CA GLN A 184 -14.19 8.88 -13.36
C GLN A 184 -12.66 8.98 -13.46
N ARG A 185 -12.21 10.04 -14.12
CA ARG A 185 -10.78 10.38 -14.15
C ARG A 185 -10.29 10.60 -12.72
N ASP A 186 -9.08 10.16 -12.43
CA ASP A 186 -8.41 10.31 -11.14
C ASP A 186 -9.11 9.55 -9.99
N ASP A 187 -10.03 8.62 -10.30
CA ASP A 187 -10.56 7.66 -9.33
C ASP A 187 -9.51 6.61 -8.96
N ILE A 188 -9.64 6.08 -7.74
CA ILE A 188 -9.03 4.83 -7.33
C ILE A 188 -9.96 3.67 -7.73
N VAL A 189 -9.43 2.63 -8.36
CA VAL A 189 -10.23 1.47 -8.76
C VAL A 189 -9.80 0.24 -7.97
N LEU A 190 -10.69 -0.29 -7.14
CA LEU A 190 -10.47 -1.55 -6.45
C LEU A 190 -11.22 -2.67 -7.20
N ILE A 191 -10.58 -3.82 -7.36
CA ILE A 191 -11.12 -4.98 -8.08
C ILE A 191 -11.29 -6.11 -7.08
N ARG A 192 -12.53 -6.57 -6.91
CA ARG A 192 -12.89 -7.71 -6.08
C ARG A 192 -13.15 -8.92 -6.96
N THR A 193 -12.37 -9.97 -6.75
CA THR A 193 -12.52 -11.27 -7.43
C THR A 193 -13.18 -12.33 -6.56
N ASP A 194 -13.43 -12.00 -5.29
CA ASP A 194 -13.82 -12.90 -4.18
C ASP A 194 -12.74 -13.94 -3.83
N TYR A 195 -11.59 -13.93 -4.52
CA TYR A 195 -10.58 -14.97 -4.37
C TYR A 195 -9.98 -15.00 -2.96
N SER A 196 -9.65 -13.84 -2.38
CA SER A 196 -9.11 -13.79 -1.02
C SER A 196 -10.10 -14.27 0.03
N ASP A 197 -11.39 -13.96 -0.12
CA ASP A 197 -12.44 -14.39 0.82
C ASP A 197 -12.52 -15.93 0.90
N TRP A 198 -12.29 -16.65 -0.21
CA TRP A 198 -12.36 -18.11 -0.26
C TRP A 198 -11.03 -18.84 -0.09
N HIS A 199 -9.91 -18.19 -0.43
CA HIS A 199 -8.61 -18.86 -0.55
C HIS A 199 -7.52 -18.35 0.40
N TYR A 200 -7.69 -17.19 1.04
CA TYR A 200 -6.65 -16.63 1.89
C TYR A 200 -6.27 -17.57 3.04
N GLY A 201 -4.97 -17.65 3.35
CA GLY A 201 -4.42 -18.54 4.37
C GLY A 201 -4.26 -20.00 3.94
N ARG A 202 -4.77 -20.41 2.78
CA ARG A 202 -4.51 -21.74 2.23
C ARG A 202 -3.09 -21.82 1.67
N ARG A 203 -2.52 -23.03 1.68
CA ARG A 203 -1.18 -23.30 1.13
C ARG A 203 -1.08 -23.00 -0.38
N ASP A 204 -2.18 -23.17 -1.10
CA ASP A 204 -2.31 -22.99 -2.56
C ASP A 204 -2.77 -21.57 -2.96
N PHE A 205 -2.88 -20.63 -2.00
CA PHE A 205 -3.40 -19.28 -2.26
C PHE A 205 -2.67 -18.56 -3.40
N TYR A 206 -1.34 -18.72 -3.49
CA TYR A 206 -0.52 -18.04 -4.49
C TYR A 206 -0.46 -18.75 -5.84
N ASP A 207 -0.89 -20.01 -5.93
CA ASP A 207 -0.62 -20.84 -7.10
C ASP A 207 -1.53 -20.51 -8.28
N ARG A 208 -2.80 -20.15 -8.03
CA ARG A 208 -3.81 -20.00 -9.08
C ARG A 208 -4.64 -18.74 -8.90
N THR A 209 -4.00 -17.58 -8.82
CA THR A 209 -4.72 -16.32 -8.64
C THR A 209 -5.37 -15.85 -9.94
N PRO A 210 -6.60 -15.32 -9.90
CA PRO A 210 -7.09 -14.43 -10.94
C PRO A 210 -6.17 -13.22 -11.11
N GLY A 211 -6.26 -12.55 -12.25
CA GLY A 211 -5.54 -11.30 -12.50
C GLY A 211 -5.93 -10.68 -13.84
N LEU A 212 -5.43 -9.50 -14.12
CA LEU A 212 -5.73 -8.76 -15.34
C LEU A 212 -5.15 -9.46 -16.58
N SER A 213 -5.87 -9.36 -17.69
CA SER A 213 -5.26 -9.48 -19.02
C SER A 213 -4.72 -8.12 -19.48
N GLN A 214 -3.86 -8.14 -20.50
CA GLN A 214 -3.21 -6.94 -21.00
C GLN A 214 -4.20 -5.84 -21.43
N ASP A 215 -5.25 -6.21 -22.16
CA ASP A 215 -6.32 -5.28 -22.58
C ASP A 215 -7.07 -4.66 -21.39
N ALA A 216 -7.15 -5.37 -20.27
CA ALA A 216 -7.76 -4.86 -19.04
C ALA A 216 -6.88 -3.77 -18.40
N ALA A 217 -5.56 -3.97 -18.37
CA ALA A 217 -4.60 -2.96 -17.91
C ALA A 217 -4.65 -1.71 -18.82
N ASP A 218 -4.65 -1.90 -20.14
CA ASP A 218 -4.75 -0.80 -21.11
C ASP A 218 -6.05 0.00 -20.91
N TRP A 219 -7.17 -0.67 -20.67
CA TRP A 219 -8.45 0.00 -20.41
C TRP A 219 -8.44 0.85 -19.12
N LEU A 220 -7.78 0.38 -18.07
CA LEU A 220 -7.63 1.17 -16.83
C LEU A 220 -6.78 2.43 -17.08
N VAL A 221 -5.72 2.32 -17.89
CA VAL A 221 -4.91 3.47 -18.32
C VAL A 221 -5.74 4.45 -19.15
N GLU A 222 -6.55 3.97 -20.09
CA GLU A 222 -7.46 4.80 -20.89
C GLU A 222 -8.47 5.57 -20.01
N LYS A 223 -8.92 4.96 -18.91
CA LYS A 223 -9.79 5.59 -17.92
C LYS A 223 -9.09 6.65 -17.06
N LYS A 224 -7.75 6.73 -17.11
CA LYS A 224 -6.95 7.71 -16.36
C LYS A 224 -7.22 7.65 -14.87
N ILE A 225 -7.29 6.44 -14.34
CA ILE A 225 -7.36 6.20 -12.90
C ILE A 225 -6.00 6.56 -12.27
N LYS A 226 -5.99 6.84 -10.97
CA LYS A 226 -4.75 7.22 -10.26
C LYS A 226 -4.13 6.12 -9.41
N LEU A 227 -4.87 5.04 -9.14
CA LEU A 227 -4.42 3.83 -8.43
C LEU A 227 -5.33 2.67 -8.80
N VAL A 228 -4.77 1.46 -8.93
CA VAL A 228 -5.54 0.22 -9.01
C VAL A 228 -5.23 -0.69 -7.82
N GLY A 229 -6.25 -1.31 -7.24
CA GLY A 229 -6.11 -2.30 -6.19
C GLY A 229 -6.79 -3.63 -6.55
N ILE A 230 -6.24 -4.75 -6.10
CA ILE A 230 -6.83 -6.08 -6.30
C ILE A 230 -6.73 -6.94 -5.02
N ASP A 231 -7.69 -7.85 -4.85
CA ASP A 231 -7.74 -8.78 -3.72
C ASP A 231 -6.85 -10.03 -3.87
N THR A 232 -6.19 -10.18 -5.01
CA THR A 232 -5.28 -11.31 -5.30
C THR A 232 -3.84 -11.00 -4.93
N ALA A 233 -3.01 -12.05 -4.94
CA ALA A 233 -1.61 -11.93 -4.59
C ALA A 233 -0.77 -11.11 -5.56
N SER A 234 -1.27 -10.97 -6.79
CA SER A 234 -0.75 -10.03 -7.78
C SER A 234 -1.84 -9.47 -8.70
N ILE A 235 -1.59 -8.32 -9.35
CA ILE A 235 -2.39 -7.80 -10.47
C ILE A 235 -2.38 -8.75 -11.68
N GLU A 236 -1.38 -9.63 -11.77
CA GLU A 236 -1.27 -10.66 -12.80
C GLU A 236 -1.84 -12.00 -12.34
N THR A 237 -2.34 -12.78 -13.30
CA THR A 237 -2.78 -14.14 -13.02
C THR A 237 -1.57 -15.06 -12.81
N GLN A 238 -1.61 -15.88 -11.76
CA GLN A 238 -0.65 -16.97 -11.58
C GLN A 238 -1.26 -18.30 -12.04
N GLN A 239 -0.52 -19.07 -12.85
CA GLN A 239 -0.94 -20.40 -13.31
C GLN A 239 0.26 -21.31 -13.65
N PRO A 240 0.69 -22.22 -12.74
CA PRO A 240 1.87 -23.06 -12.90
C PRO A 240 1.91 -23.90 -14.18
N SER A 241 0.75 -24.32 -14.69
CA SER A 241 0.66 -25.25 -15.82
C SER A 241 0.73 -24.60 -17.21
N ARG A 242 0.66 -23.27 -17.33
CA ARG A 242 0.70 -22.57 -18.63
C ARG A 242 2.02 -21.82 -18.89
N GLY A 243 3.02 -22.02 -18.01
CA GLY A 243 3.97 -20.95 -17.73
C GLY A 243 3.22 -19.81 -17.04
N SER A 244 3.90 -19.02 -16.21
CA SER A 244 3.36 -17.70 -15.86
C SER A 244 2.88 -17.04 -17.16
N GLY A 245 1.74 -16.34 -17.14
CA GLY A 245 1.39 -15.43 -18.24
C GLY A 245 2.56 -14.46 -18.52
N PRO A 246 2.49 -13.59 -19.54
CA PRO A 246 3.57 -12.63 -19.80
C PRO A 246 3.90 -11.87 -18.50
N SER A 247 4.99 -12.26 -17.84
CA SER A 247 5.24 -11.88 -16.45
C SER A 247 5.65 -10.43 -16.46
N GLY A 248 4.92 -9.58 -15.75
CA GLY A 248 5.18 -8.15 -15.64
C GLY A 248 4.38 -7.23 -16.57
N GLU A 249 3.73 -7.70 -17.64
CA GLU A 249 3.19 -6.80 -18.67
C GLU A 249 2.13 -5.83 -18.14
N CYS A 250 1.23 -6.30 -17.27
CA CYS A 250 0.22 -5.44 -16.64
C CYS A 250 0.85 -4.41 -15.71
N HIS A 251 1.82 -4.82 -14.87
CA HIS A 251 2.59 -3.88 -14.05
C HIS A 251 3.27 -2.83 -14.94
N HIS A 252 3.87 -3.23 -16.06
CA HIS A 252 4.60 -2.32 -16.96
C HIS A 252 3.67 -1.27 -17.57
N THR A 253 2.50 -1.68 -18.04
CA THR A 253 1.50 -0.76 -18.59
C THR A 253 1.04 0.24 -17.54
N LEU A 254 0.72 -0.22 -16.34
CA LEU A 254 0.25 0.64 -15.24
C LEU A 254 1.35 1.60 -14.77
N TYR A 255 2.57 1.10 -14.56
CA TYR A 255 3.71 1.91 -14.14
C TYR A 255 4.13 2.95 -15.17
N ARG A 256 4.09 2.64 -16.47
CA ARG A 256 4.34 3.63 -17.53
C ARG A 256 3.30 4.75 -17.55
N ALA A 257 2.07 4.45 -17.13
CA ALA A 257 1.03 5.44 -16.93
C ALA A 257 1.14 6.17 -15.57
N GLY A 258 2.14 5.82 -14.75
CA GLY A 258 2.32 6.37 -13.40
C GLY A 258 1.26 5.90 -12.40
N ILE A 259 0.61 4.76 -12.65
CA ILE A 259 -0.45 4.20 -11.80
C ILE A 259 0.19 3.22 -10.81
N PRO A 260 0.26 3.54 -9.50
CA PRO A 260 0.65 2.58 -8.47
C PRO A 260 -0.39 1.47 -8.31
N ILE A 261 0.05 0.35 -7.75
CA ILE A 261 -0.75 -0.87 -7.60
C ILE A 261 -0.84 -1.23 -6.13
N VAL A 262 -2.01 -1.68 -5.69
CA VAL A 262 -2.23 -2.27 -4.36
C VAL A 262 -2.66 -3.72 -4.51
N GLU A 263 -1.92 -4.64 -3.92
CA GLU A 263 -2.20 -6.07 -4.00
C GLU A 263 -2.59 -6.65 -2.64
N ASN A 264 -3.16 -7.85 -2.63
CA ASN A 264 -3.60 -8.57 -1.43
C ASN A 264 -4.61 -7.78 -0.59
N LEU A 265 -5.53 -7.03 -1.22
CA LEU A 265 -6.68 -6.47 -0.51
C LEU A 265 -7.56 -7.59 0.06
N CYS A 266 -8.22 -7.30 1.17
CA CYS A 266 -9.17 -8.20 1.81
C CYS A 266 -10.42 -7.42 2.25
N ASN A 267 -11.47 -8.12 2.65
CA ASN A 267 -12.71 -7.54 3.17
C ASN A 267 -13.44 -6.61 2.18
N LEU A 268 -13.17 -6.70 0.88
CA LEU A 268 -13.84 -5.86 -0.13
C LEU A 268 -15.36 -6.12 -0.20
N GLY A 269 -15.83 -7.25 0.35
CA GLY A 269 -17.26 -7.52 0.51
C GLY A 269 -17.96 -6.76 1.63
N GLN A 270 -17.21 -6.06 2.48
CA GLN A 270 -17.76 -5.23 3.56
C GLN A 270 -17.99 -3.77 3.14
N ILE A 271 -17.65 -3.41 1.90
CA ILE A 271 -17.95 -2.11 1.30
C ILE A 271 -19.32 -2.23 0.65
N TYR A 272 -20.25 -1.31 0.94
CA TYR A 272 -21.63 -1.33 0.47
C TYR A 272 -21.94 -0.23 -0.55
N GLN A 273 -21.31 0.94 -0.43
CA GLN A 273 -21.44 2.07 -1.32
C GLN A 273 -20.68 1.82 -2.64
N GLU A 274 -21.24 2.31 -3.75
CA GLU A 274 -20.58 2.22 -5.07
C GLU A 274 -19.33 3.11 -5.15
N ARG A 275 -19.36 4.23 -4.42
CA ARG A 275 -18.28 5.20 -4.29
C ARG A 275 -18.00 5.42 -2.82
N PHE A 276 -16.72 5.42 -2.46
CA PHE A 276 -16.27 5.55 -1.08
C PHE A 276 -14.88 6.15 -1.07
N PHE A 277 -14.43 6.60 0.09
CA PHE A 277 -13.08 7.14 0.23
C PHE A 277 -12.10 6.02 0.58
N PHE A 278 -11.09 5.79 -0.25
CA PHE A 278 -10.00 4.87 0.05
C PHE A 278 -8.79 5.62 0.61
N ALA A 279 -8.08 5.00 1.55
CA ALA A 279 -6.74 5.44 1.96
C ALA A 279 -5.83 4.25 2.24
N GLY A 280 -4.64 4.28 1.65
CA GLY A 280 -3.58 3.29 1.83
C GLY A 280 -2.22 3.96 1.81
N LEU A 281 -1.78 4.42 2.98
CA LEU A 281 -0.61 5.29 3.08
C LEU A 281 0.67 4.47 3.32
N PRO A 282 1.62 4.41 2.37
CA PRO A 282 2.92 3.81 2.64
C PRO A 282 3.72 4.71 3.59
N PRO A 283 4.50 4.12 4.52
CA PRO A 283 5.56 4.84 5.22
C PRO A 283 6.45 5.62 4.25
N LYS A 284 6.87 6.82 4.67
CA LYS A 284 7.70 7.72 3.84
C LYS A 284 9.18 7.31 3.91
N VAL A 285 9.52 6.18 3.30
CA VAL A 285 10.86 5.57 3.33
C VAL A 285 11.50 5.62 1.95
N LYS A 286 12.67 6.25 1.85
CA LYS A 286 13.39 6.39 0.58
C LYS A 286 13.95 5.05 0.10
N GLY A 287 13.89 4.81 -1.21
CA GLY A 287 14.52 3.68 -1.87
C GLY A 287 13.75 2.35 -1.81
N LEU A 288 12.49 2.37 -1.38
CA LEU A 288 11.60 1.20 -1.47
C LEU A 288 10.71 1.29 -2.72
N GLU A 289 10.61 0.19 -3.43
CA GLU A 289 9.70 -0.05 -4.56
C GLU A 289 8.29 -0.42 -4.14
N ALA A 290 8.13 -0.97 -2.93
CA ALA A 290 6.84 -1.32 -2.36
C ALA A 290 6.87 -1.17 -0.84
N SER A 291 5.69 -1.06 -0.24
CA SER A 291 5.56 -1.07 1.21
C SER A 291 4.24 -1.68 1.64
N PRO A 292 4.23 -2.49 2.72
CA PRO A 292 2.98 -2.86 3.37
C PRO A 292 2.20 -1.61 3.74
N ILE A 293 0.88 -1.67 3.64
CA ILE A 293 -0.01 -0.57 4.03
C ILE A 293 -1.17 -1.09 4.87
N ARG A 294 -1.69 -0.20 5.73
CA ARG A 294 -3.01 -0.40 6.30
C ARG A 294 -4.05 0.28 5.42
N ALA A 295 -4.54 -0.46 4.43
CA ALA A 295 -5.62 -0.01 3.56
C ALA A 295 -6.95 0.06 4.33
N ILE A 296 -7.68 1.17 4.16
CA ILE A 296 -9.04 1.37 4.69
C ILE A 296 -9.97 1.90 3.60
N ALA A 297 -11.25 1.60 3.76
CA ALA A 297 -12.35 2.25 3.06
C ALA A 297 -13.19 3.01 4.09
N ILE A 298 -13.60 4.23 3.75
CA ILE A 298 -14.48 5.07 4.56
C ILE A 298 -15.76 5.31 3.74
N GLU A 299 -16.87 4.84 4.29
CA GLU A 299 -18.21 5.08 3.78
C GLU A 299 -18.83 6.21 4.60
N TRP A 300 -18.91 7.40 4.02
CA TRP A 300 -19.50 8.54 4.71
C TRP A 300 -21.02 8.37 4.75
N GLU A 301 -21.63 8.57 5.91
CA GLU A 301 -23.08 8.76 6.00
C GLU A 301 -23.44 10.13 5.37
N GLU A 302 -24.52 10.14 4.57
CA GLU A 302 -25.14 11.35 4.01
C GLU A 302 -25.77 12.24 5.08
#